data_AF-A0A0Q6N935-F1
#
_entry.id   AF-A0A0Q6N935-F1
#
_cell.length_a   1.000
_cell.length_b   1.000
_cell.length_c   1.000
_cell.angle_alpha   90.00
_cell.angle_beta   90.00
_cell.angle_gamma   90.00
#
_symmetry.space_group_name_H-M   'P 1'
#
loop_
_entity.id
_entity.type
_entity.pdbx_description
1 polymer ?
#
loop_
_entity_poly.entity_id
_entity_poly.type
_entity_poly.pdbx_seq_one_letter_code
_entity_poly.pdbx_strand_id
1 'polypeptide(L)'
;MTSAAHQHAYAIFNAATPVIRIHGIGGKRWKRNVAQGARVGPWLQAEYDILDTGLWKARTPCLYLVAGNDGVIRYVGTSRNRLADRWRVSPALDAEAMTPLSERQLFHSQCWIRIEQEVQRLPESTYEVRCIDGTRLSSVLAKLGPPLVAFTALGGDGEGIVAGVERWMCNNQGPQLVSWNVAMTGR
;
A
#
# COMPACT_ATOMS: atom_id res chain seq x y z
N MET A 1 7.16 24.33 -6.52
CA MET A 1 8.28 23.78 -5.73
C MET A 1 7.76 22.59 -4.94
N THR A 2 8.33 21.40 -5.12
CA THR A 2 7.98 20.21 -4.35
C THR A 2 8.48 20.41 -2.92
N SER A 3 7.63 20.25 -1.89
CA SER A 3 8.06 20.49 -0.51
C SER A 3 9.13 19.50 -0.06
N ALA A 4 9.94 19.86 0.95
CA ALA A 4 10.94 18.96 1.53
C ALA A 4 10.33 17.62 1.98
N ALA A 5 9.09 17.62 2.47
CA ALA A 5 8.38 16.40 2.84
C ALA A 5 8.13 15.46 1.64
N HIS A 6 7.76 16.01 0.48
CA HIS A 6 7.63 15.20 -0.73
C HIS A 6 8.98 14.63 -1.16
N GLN A 7 10.05 15.43 -1.15
CA GLN A 7 11.39 14.96 -1.53
C GLN A 7 11.85 13.79 -0.65
N HIS A 8 11.65 13.90 0.66
CA HIS A 8 11.95 12.82 1.60
C HIS A 8 11.08 11.57 1.36
N ALA A 9 9.77 11.75 1.18
CA ALA A 9 8.86 10.66 0.87
C ALA A 9 9.26 9.91 -0.41
N TYR A 10 9.62 10.64 -1.46
CA TYR A 10 10.11 10.06 -2.71
C TYR A 10 11.43 9.34 -2.55
N ALA A 11 12.36 9.87 -1.75
CA ALA A 11 13.61 9.18 -1.48
C ALA A 11 13.38 7.85 -0.74
N ILE A 12 12.44 7.80 0.21
CA ILE A 12 12.03 6.56 0.88
C ILE A 12 11.38 5.59 -0.13
N PHE A 13 10.45 6.07 -0.96
CA PHE A 13 9.79 5.25 -1.97
C PHE A 13 10.77 4.67 -3.00
N ASN A 14 11.75 5.45 -3.43
CA ASN A 14 12.78 5.02 -4.36
C ASN A 14 13.77 4.03 -3.75
N ALA A 15 14.01 4.12 -2.43
CA ALA A 15 14.84 3.15 -1.71
C ALA A 15 14.10 1.84 -1.36
N ALA A 16 12.76 1.85 -1.37
CA ALA A 16 11.93 0.69 -1.10
C ALA A 16 11.90 -0.29 -2.29
N THR A 17 11.79 -1.59 -2.00
CA THR A 17 11.73 -2.64 -3.02
C THR A 17 10.30 -2.77 -3.57
N PRO A 18 10.09 -2.79 -4.90
CA PRO A 18 8.81 -3.16 -5.50
C PRO A 18 8.41 -4.59 -5.15
N VAL A 19 7.19 -4.76 -4.61
CA VAL A 19 6.68 -6.08 -4.18
C VAL A 19 5.45 -6.50 -4.96
N ILE A 20 4.55 -5.56 -5.28
CA ILE A 20 3.33 -5.83 -6.04
C ILE A 20 3.23 -4.82 -7.17
N ARG A 21 2.88 -5.27 -8.37
CA ARG A 21 2.46 -4.41 -9.48
C ARG A 21 1.01 -4.73 -9.81
N ILE A 22 0.18 -3.71 -9.91
CA ILE A 22 -1.22 -3.81 -10.36
C ILE A 22 -1.27 -3.10 -11.71
N HIS A 23 -1.40 -3.88 -12.78
CA HIS A 23 -1.29 -3.38 -14.15
C HIS A 23 -2.64 -3.16 -14.83
N GLY A 24 -3.74 -3.63 -14.25
CA GLY A 24 -5.09 -3.36 -14.73
C GLY A 24 -6.13 -3.58 -13.63
N ILE A 25 -7.20 -2.79 -13.64
CA ILE A 25 -8.36 -2.95 -12.76
C ILE A 25 -9.61 -2.82 -13.59
N GLY A 26 -10.47 -3.83 -13.56
CA GLY A 26 -11.66 -3.85 -14.42
C GLY A 26 -12.30 -5.23 -14.49
N GLY A 27 -12.86 -5.53 -15.66
CA GLY A 27 -13.51 -6.81 -15.93
C GLY A 27 -14.78 -7.03 -15.10
N LYS A 28 -14.99 -8.27 -14.68
CA LYS A 28 -16.17 -8.63 -13.88
C LYS A 28 -16.03 -8.16 -12.44
N ARG A 29 -17.16 -8.04 -11.76
CA ARG A 29 -17.18 -7.80 -10.33
C ARG A 29 -17.08 -9.11 -9.56
N TRP A 30 -16.42 -9.06 -8.40
CA TRP A 30 -16.23 -10.21 -7.54
C TRP A 30 -16.60 -9.90 -6.08
N LYS A 31 -17.00 -10.92 -5.33
CA LYS A 31 -17.23 -10.84 -3.89
C LYS A 31 -16.21 -11.69 -3.15
N ARG A 32 -15.74 -11.19 -2.01
CA ARG A 32 -14.94 -11.98 -1.07
C ARG A 32 -15.80 -13.09 -0.50
N ASN A 33 -15.26 -14.31 -0.47
CA ASN A 33 -15.90 -15.43 0.21
C ASN A 33 -15.70 -15.32 1.74
N VAL A 34 -16.42 -14.39 2.36
CA VAL A 34 -16.46 -14.16 3.82
C VAL A 34 -17.91 -13.95 4.27
N ALA A 35 -18.21 -14.30 5.52
CA ALA A 35 -19.59 -14.37 6.01
C ALA A 35 -20.39 -13.05 5.91
N GLN A 36 -19.80 -11.91 6.29
CA GLN A 36 -20.47 -10.60 6.25
C GLN A 36 -19.50 -9.41 6.39
N GLY A 37 -19.98 -8.20 6.05
CA GLY A 37 -19.34 -6.91 6.36
C GLY A 37 -18.91 -6.09 5.14
N ALA A 38 -18.46 -4.86 5.37
CA ALA A 38 -18.07 -3.88 4.33
C ALA A 38 -16.93 -4.33 3.40
N ARG A 39 -16.30 -5.47 3.70
CA ARG A 39 -15.22 -6.05 2.89
C ARG A 39 -15.73 -7.05 1.85
N VAL A 40 -17.01 -7.44 1.88
CA VAL A 40 -17.57 -8.47 0.99
C VAL A 40 -17.50 -8.06 -0.48
N GLY A 41 -17.65 -6.77 -0.80
CA GLY A 41 -17.75 -6.29 -2.19
C GLY A 41 -19.19 -5.97 -2.57
N PRO A 42 -19.51 -5.86 -3.87
CA PRO A 42 -18.71 -6.32 -5.01
C PRO A 42 -17.56 -5.37 -5.39
N TRP A 43 -16.41 -5.95 -5.72
CA TRP A 43 -15.18 -5.26 -6.13
C TRP A 43 -14.84 -5.52 -7.60
N LEU A 44 -14.11 -4.62 -8.26
CA LEU A 44 -13.47 -4.85 -9.55
C LEU A 44 -12.31 -5.83 -9.40
N GLN A 45 -12.11 -6.67 -10.42
CA GLN A 45 -10.96 -7.55 -10.50
C GLN A 45 -9.70 -6.73 -10.78
N ALA A 46 -8.55 -7.28 -10.40
CA ALA A 46 -7.27 -6.71 -10.74
C ALA A 46 -6.41 -7.73 -11.48
N GLU A 47 -5.66 -7.22 -12.44
CA GLU A 47 -4.53 -7.88 -13.07
C GLU A 47 -3.27 -7.41 -12.31
N TYR A 48 -2.55 -8.36 -11.70
CA TYR A 48 -1.45 -8.05 -10.80
C TYR A 48 -0.36 -9.12 -10.78
N ASP A 49 0.85 -8.68 -10.42
CA ASP A 49 2.01 -9.53 -10.19
C ASP A 49 2.55 -9.34 -8.78
N ILE A 50 2.93 -10.45 -8.13
CA ILE A 50 3.76 -10.42 -6.93
C ILE A 50 5.22 -10.52 -7.36
N LEU A 51 5.90 -9.38 -7.42
CA LEU A 51 7.27 -9.24 -7.93
C LEU A 51 8.32 -9.87 -7.00
N ASP A 52 8.15 -9.68 -5.69
CA ASP A 52 9.04 -10.24 -4.67
C ASP A 52 8.22 -11.06 -3.65
N THR A 53 8.09 -12.36 -3.94
CA THR A 53 7.37 -13.28 -3.05
C THR A 53 8.05 -13.45 -1.68
N GLY A 54 9.38 -13.27 -1.62
CA GLY A 54 10.16 -13.36 -0.39
C GLY A 54 9.77 -12.25 0.58
N LEU A 55 9.85 -10.99 0.14
CA LEU A 55 9.42 -9.84 0.92
C LEU A 55 7.92 -9.83 1.20
N TRP A 56 7.10 -10.27 0.23
CA TRP A 56 5.65 -10.34 0.43
C TRP A 56 5.24 -11.25 1.59
N LYS A 57 5.97 -12.36 1.79
CA LYS A 57 5.73 -13.37 2.82
C LYS A 57 6.61 -13.21 4.07
N ALA A 58 7.61 -12.33 4.04
CA ALA A 58 8.53 -12.10 5.16
C ALA A 58 7.77 -11.69 6.42
N ARG A 59 8.21 -12.18 7.58
CA ARG A 59 7.65 -11.83 8.90
C ARG A 59 8.54 -10.82 9.59
N THR A 60 8.61 -9.63 9.01
CA THR A 60 9.49 -8.56 9.49
C THR A 60 8.73 -7.24 9.47
N PRO A 61 8.85 -6.40 10.51
CA PRO A 61 8.28 -5.07 10.51
C PRO A 61 8.71 -4.28 9.28
N CYS A 62 7.73 -3.74 8.56
CA CYS A 62 7.98 -3.02 7.33
C CYS A 62 7.03 -1.83 7.14
N LEU A 63 7.54 -0.82 6.45
CA LEU A 63 6.77 0.25 5.83
C LEU A 63 6.42 -0.20 4.41
N TYR A 64 5.18 -0.03 4.00
CA TYR A 64 4.78 -0.22 2.60
C TYR A 64 4.09 1.02 2.07
N LEU A 65 4.31 1.30 0.78
CA LEU A 65 3.88 2.50 0.09
C LEU A 65 3.16 2.09 -1.19
N VAL A 66 2.10 2.81 -1.55
CA VAL A 66 1.38 2.63 -2.81
C VAL A 66 1.53 3.89 -3.63
N ALA A 67 2.01 3.78 -4.87
CA ALA A 67 2.04 4.88 -5.81
C ALA A 67 1.28 4.54 -7.09
N GLY A 68 0.69 5.55 -7.72
CA GLY A 68 0.16 5.45 -9.07
C GLY A 68 1.27 5.56 -10.13
N ASN A 69 0.94 5.26 -11.37
CA ASN A 69 1.80 5.51 -12.54
C ASN A 69 2.06 6.99 -12.83
N ASP A 70 1.26 7.88 -12.24
CA ASP A 70 1.53 9.33 -12.18
C ASP A 70 2.69 9.71 -11.24
N GLY A 71 3.27 8.71 -10.56
CA GLY A 71 4.34 8.89 -9.59
C GLY A 71 3.85 9.33 -8.21
N VAL A 72 2.56 9.64 -8.02
CA VAL A 72 2.07 10.15 -6.74
C VAL A 72 1.96 9.02 -5.72
N ILE A 73 2.63 9.19 -4.57
CA ILE A 73 2.50 8.27 -3.43
C ILE A 73 1.11 8.48 -2.83
N ARG A 74 0.21 7.53 -3.03
CA ARG A 74 -1.21 7.61 -2.61
C ARG A 74 -1.43 7.13 -1.19
N TYR A 75 -0.66 6.14 -0.73
CA TYR A 75 -0.86 5.52 0.57
C TYR A 75 0.47 5.10 1.21
N VAL A 76 0.51 5.15 2.54
CA VAL A 76 1.56 4.57 3.37
C VAL A 76 0.94 3.68 4.45
N GLY A 77 1.57 2.57 4.80
CA GLY A 77 1.13 1.77 5.94
C GLY A 77 2.24 0.94 6.52
N THR A 78 1.97 0.30 7.66
CA THR A 78 2.92 -0.60 8.31
C THR A 78 2.37 -2.01 8.44
N SER A 79 3.26 -3.00 8.34
CA SER A 79 2.98 -4.37 8.76
C SER A 79 3.99 -4.78 9.82
N ARG A 80 3.51 -5.40 10.89
CA ARG A 80 4.34 -6.04 11.92
C ARG A 80 4.62 -7.50 11.61
N ASN A 81 3.83 -8.06 10.68
CA ASN A 81 3.88 -9.45 10.25
C ASN A 81 4.26 -9.48 8.77
N ARG A 82 3.38 -10.01 7.92
CA ARG A 82 3.62 -10.14 6.48
C ARG A 82 2.93 -9.03 5.71
N LEU A 83 3.51 -8.62 4.59
CA LEU A 83 2.78 -7.75 3.65
C LEU A 83 1.54 -8.47 3.11
N ALA A 84 1.63 -9.79 2.90
CA ALA A 84 0.51 -10.65 2.51
C ALA A 84 -0.70 -10.62 3.45
N ASP A 85 -0.51 -10.26 4.73
CA ASP A 85 -1.63 -10.13 5.68
C ASP A 85 -2.40 -8.82 5.50
N ARG A 86 -1.74 -7.81 4.90
CA ARG A 86 -2.32 -6.51 4.51
C ARG A 86 -2.90 -6.58 3.10
N TRP A 87 -2.10 -7.02 2.14
CA TRP A 87 -2.43 -7.24 0.73
C TRP A 87 -2.74 -8.72 0.49
N ARG A 88 -4.00 -9.08 0.71
CA ARG A 88 -4.42 -10.48 0.73
C ARG A 88 -4.81 -10.94 -0.67
N VAL A 89 -4.28 -12.09 -1.08
CA VAL A 89 -4.77 -12.83 -2.24
C VAL A 89 -5.82 -13.83 -1.73
N SER A 90 -7.09 -13.62 -2.10
CA SER A 90 -8.23 -14.36 -1.56
C SER A 90 -8.97 -15.14 -2.66
N PRO A 91 -9.55 -16.31 -2.36
CA PRO A 91 -10.60 -16.87 -3.19
C PRO A 91 -11.73 -15.86 -3.39
N ALA A 92 -12.25 -15.80 -4.60
CA ALA A 92 -13.25 -14.84 -5.02
C ALA A 92 -14.43 -15.54 -5.68
N LEU A 93 -15.63 -15.00 -5.49
CA LEU A 93 -16.84 -15.43 -6.18
C LEU A 93 -17.20 -14.39 -7.23
N ASP A 94 -17.69 -14.80 -8.38
CA ASP A 94 -18.37 -13.91 -9.32
C ASP A 94 -19.54 -13.22 -8.61
N ALA A 95 -19.65 -11.89 -8.72
CA ALA A 95 -20.60 -11.12 -7.94
C ALA A 95 -22.07 -11.41 -8.31
N GLU A 96 -22.31 -11.83 -9.55
CA GLU A 96 -23.63 -12.10 -10.11
C GLU A 96 -23.98 -13.58 -10.00
N ALA A 97 -23.13 -14.45 -10.54
CA ALA A 97 -23.35 -15.89 -10.58
C ALA A 97 -23.07 -16.58 -9.24
N MET A 98 -22.37 -15.91 -8.31
CA MET A 98 -21.95 -16.47 -7.00
C MET A 98 -21.12 -17.76 -7.13
N THR A 99 -20.53 -17.99 -8.29
CA THR A 99 -19.65 -19.13 -8.56
C THR A 99 -18.19 -18.77 -8.29
N PRO A 100 -17.34 -19.72 -7.89
CA PRO A 100 -15.92 -19.45 -7.69
C PRO A 100 -15.24 -18.97 -8.98
N LEU A 101 -14.44 -17.92 -8.87
CA LEU A 101 -13.53 -17.52 -9.94
C LEU A 101 -12.31 -18.44 -9.96
N SER A 102 -11.79 -18.71 -11.16
CA SER A 102 -10.54 -19.46 -11.35
C SER A 102 -9.34 -18.73 -10.75
N GLU A 103 -9.36 -17.40 -10.82
CA GLU A 103 -8.31 -16.53 -10.34
C GLU A 103 -8.57 -16.03 -8.92
N ARG A 104 -7.48 -15.97 -8.13
CA ARG A 104 -7.51 -15.37 -6.81
C ARG A 104 -7.32 -13.86 -6.93
N GLN A 105 -8.12 -13.12 -6.17
CA GLN A 105 -8.14 -11.66 -6.27
C GLN A 105 -7.32 -11.03 -5.14
N LEU A 106 -6.57 -9.98 -5.50
CA LEU A 106 -5.82 -9.15 -4.56
C LEU A 106 -6.78 -8.20 -3.84
N PHE A 107 -6.55 -7.93 -2.55
CA PHE A 107 -7.37 -7.00 -1.78
C PHE A 107 -6.60 -6.32 -0.65
N HIS A 108 -6.79 -5.00 -0.54
CA HIS A 108 -6.36 -4.20 0.60
C HIS A 108 -7.51 -3.33 1.09
N SER A 109 -7.91 -3.47 2.36
CA SER A 109 -9.19 -2.91 2.84
C SER A 109 -9.30 -1.40 2.78
N GLN A 110 -8.19 -0.67 2.78
CA GLN A 110 -8.20 0.79 2.68
C GLN A 110 -7.90 1.28 1.26
N CYS A 111 -7.06 0.57 0.50
CA CYS A 111 -6.66 1.01 -0.82
C CYS A 111 -7.69 0.63 -1.88
N TRP A 112 -8.36 -0.53 -1.76
CA TRP A 112 -9.18 -1.06 -2.86
C TRP A 112 -10.34 -0.13 -3.24
N ILE A 113 -11.03 0.42 -2.24
CA ILE A 113 -12.12 1.40 -2.47
C ILE A 113 -11.59 2.65 -3.20
N ARG A 114 -10.39 3.12 -2.84
CA ARG A 114 -9.77 4.30 -3.46
C ARG A 114 -9.30 4.02 -4.87
N ILE A 115 -8.73 2.85 -5.10
CA ILE A 115 -8.33 2.34 -6.40
C ILE A 115 -9.54 2.32 -7.35
N GLU A 116 -10.68 1.74 -6.93
CA GLU A 116 -11.87 1.72 -7.78
C GLU A 116 -12.43 3.12 -8.08
N GLN A 117 -12.45 4.01 -7.08
CA GLN A 117 -12.88 5.40 -7.26
C GLN A 117 -11.99 6.15 -8.27
N GLU A 118 -10.70 5.84 -8.26
CA GLU A 118 -9.75 6.47 -9.18
C GLU A 118 -9.85 5.91 -10.58
N VAL A 119 -9.96 4.59 -10.74
CA VAL A 119 -10.10 3.93 -12.04
C VAL A 119 -11.38 4.36 -12.76
N GLN A 120 -12.45 4.67 -12.03
CA GLN A 120 -13.65 5.28 -12.62
C GLN A 120 -13.37 6.62 -13.30
N ARG A 121 -12.36 7.37 -12.84
CA ARG A 121 -11.94 8.65 -13.43
C ARG A 121 -10.82 8.49 -14.43
N LEU A 122 -9.92 7.54 -14.19
CA LEU A 122 -8.68 7.30 -14.93
C LEU A 122 -8.54 5.79 -15.19
N PRO A 123 -9.17 5.25 -16.25
CA PRO A 123 -9.23 3.81 -16.48
C PRO A 123 -7.87 3.12 -16.65
N GLU A 124 -6.87 3.85 -17.16
CA GLU A 124 -5.51 3.37 -17.41
C GLU A 124 -4.57 3.51 -16.19
N SER A 125 -5.12 3.80 -15.00
CA SER A 125 -4.34 3.91 -13.78
C SER A 125 -3.75 2.55 -13.39
N THR A 126 -2.44 2.53 -13.18
CA THR A 126 -1.72 1.37 -12.64
C THR A 126 -1.04 1.74 -11.34
N TYR A 127 -0.76 0.73 -10.51
CA TYR A 127 -0.26 0.94 -9.16
C TYR A 127 0.94 0.05 -8.84
N GLU A 128 1.85 0.58 -8.04
CA GLU A 128 2.97 -0.17 -7.51
C GLU A 128 3.00 -0.11 -5.99
N VAL A 129 3.12 -1.28 -5.35
CA VAL A 129 3.32 -1.40 -3.91
C VAL A 129 4.78 -1.69 -3.65
N ARG A 130 5.44 -0.81 -2.91
CA ARG A 130 6.83 -0.97 -2.48
C ARG A 130 6.91 -1.20 -0.97
N CYS A 131 7.96 -1.86 -0.54
CA CYS A 131 8.18 -2.21 0.86
C CYS A 131 9.64 -1.98 1.27
N ILE A 132 9.84 -1.50 2.50
CA ILE A 132 11.15 -1.33 3.12
C ILE A 132 11.08 -1.75 4.59
N ASP A 133 12.01 -2.60 5.02
CA ASP A 133 12.14 -3.01 6.43
C ASP A 133 12.78 -1.89 7.28
N GLY A 134 12.66 -2.00 8.61
CA GLY A 134 13.19 -1.01 9.54
C GLY A 134 14.70 -0.78 9.44
N THR A 135 15.49 -1.83 9.14
CA THR A 135 16.96 -1.73 9.05
C THR A 135 17.38 -0.92 7.82
N ARG A 136 16.82 -1.23 6.65
CA ARG A 136 17.04 -0.48 5.41
C ARG A 136 16.47 0.92 5.51
N LEU A 137 15.30 1.08 6.12
CA LEU A 137 14.69 2.39 6.32
C LEU A 137 15.59 3.28 7.18
N SER A 138 16.09 2.80 8.31
CA SER A 138 17.03 3.53 9.17
C SER A 138 18.24 4.09 8.40
N SER A 139 18.82 3.26 7.52
CA SER A 139 19.96 3.64 6.67
C SER A 139 19.60 4.77 5.68
N VAL A 140 18.35 4.81 5.21
CA VAL A 140 17.84 5.89 4.37
C VAL A 140 17.63 7.15 5.19
N LEU A 141 16.99 7.05 6.37
CA LEU A 141 16.70 8.21 7.22
C LEU A 141 17.98 8.93 7.68
N ALA A 142 19.05 8.18 7.95
CA ALA A 142 20.36 8.73 8.29
C ALA A 142 20.90 9.67 7.19
N LYS A 143 20.63 9.37 5.92
CA LYS A 143 21.09 10.16 4.76
C LYS A 143 20.19 11.36 4.47
N LEU A 144 18.90 11.27 4.80
CA LEU A 144 17.94 12.35 4.56
C LEU A 144 18.10 13.53 5.53
N GLY A 145 18.72 13.31 6.69
CA GLY A 145 18.93 14.36 7.67
C GLY A 145 17.63 14.78 8.39
N PRO A 146 17.62 15.95 9.06
CA PRO A 146 16.47 16.41 9.83
C PRO A 146 15.20 16.66 8.98
N PRO A 147 13.99 16.37 9.50
CA PRO A 147 13.73 15.82 10.83
C PRO A 147 13.84 14.28 10.90
N LEU A 148 13.97 13.61 9.75
CA LEU A 148 13.84 12.15 9.66
C LEU A 148 14.98 11.37 10.31
N VAL A 149 16.19 11.93 10.33
CA VAL A 149 17.35 11.34 11.01
C VAL A 149 17.09 11.08 12.49
N ALA A 150 16.19 11.83 13.14
CA ALA A 150 15.86 11.63 14.55
C ALA A 150 15.29 10.23 14.84
N PHE A 151 14.61 9.60 13.87
CA PHE A 151 14.09 8.24 14.04
C PHE A 151 15.19 7.18 14.12
N THR A 152 16.43 7.49 13.70
CA THR A 152 17.57 6.56 13.85
C THR A 152 17.94 6.31 15.32
N ALA A 153 17.50 7.18 16.24
CA ALA A 153 17.62 6.97 17.69
C ALA A 153 16.84 5.73 18.18
N LEU A 154 15.87 5.25 17.41
CA LEU A 154 15.13 4.00 17.66
C LEU A 154 15.90 2.76 17.18
N GLY A 155 17.24 2.84 17.14
CA GLY A 155 18.10 1.77 16.62
C GLY A 155 17.79 0.41 17.27
N GLY A 156 17.60 -0.62 16.43
CA GLY A 156 17.19 -1.96 16.86
C GLY A 156 15.68 -2.16 17.00
N ASP A 157 14.88 -1.08 17.07
CA ASP A 157 13.42 -1.14 17.05
C ASP A 157 12.87 -0.86 15.64
N GLY A 158 12.88 -1.91 14.81
CA GLY A 158 12.36 -1.81 13.44
C GLY A 158 10.87 -1.44 13.36
N GLU A 159 10.06 -1.84 14.36
CA GLU A 159 8.64 -1.51 14.43
C GLU A 159 8.44 -0.02 14.74
N GLY A 160 9.16 0.50 15.73
CA GLY A 160 9.16 1.92 16.09
C GLY A 160 9.59 2.82 14.94
N ILE A 161 10.62 2.43 14.19
CA ILE A 161 11.11 3.20 13.02
C ILE A 161 10.03 3.29 11.95
N VAL A 162 9.43 2.16 11.52
CA VAL A 162 8.42 2.18 10.46
C VAL A 162 7.15 2.92 10.90
N ALA A 163 6.75 2.78 12.16
CA ALA A 163 5.60 3.49 12.72
C ALA A 163 5.84 5.01 12.83
N GLY A 164 7.04 5.43 13.22
CA GLY A 164 7.42 6.83 13.28
C GLY A 164 7.39 7.51 11.91
N VAL A 165 7.94 6.83 10.89
CA VAL A 165 7.94 7.32 9.50
C VAL A 165 6.52 7.35 8.92
N GLU A 166 5.71 6.32 9.13
CA GLU A 166 4.30 6.31 8.69
C GLU A 166 3.54 7.51 9.26
N ARG A 167 3.65 7.73 10.57
CA ARG A 167 3.01 8.87 11.23
C ARG A 167 3.54 10.21 10.70
N TRP A 168 4.84 10.33 10.47
CA TRP A 168 5.41 11.54 9.87
C TRP A 168 4.85 11.80 8.47
N MET A 169 4.72 10.78 7.61
CA MET A 169 4.13 10.93 6.28
C MET A 169 2.65 11.33 6.36
N CYS A 170 1.88 10.70 7.25
CA CYS A 170 0.48 11.05 7.50
C CYS A 170 0.31 12.49 8.00
N ASN A 171 1.23 12.99 8.84
CA ASN A 171 1.21 14.38 9.31
C ASN A 171 1.62 15.40 8.21
N ASN A 172 2.26 14.94 7.14
CA ASN A 172 2.64 15.75 5.99
C ASN A 172 1.78 15.45 4.74
N GLN A 173 0.62 14.81 4.94
CA GLN A 173 -0.27 14.43 3.86
C GLN A 173 -0.80 15.64 3.07
N GLY A 174 -1.14 15.40 1.81
CA GLY A 174 -1.77 16.39 0.93
C GLY A 174 -2.27 15.76 -0.36
N PRO A 175 -2.78 16.56 -1.31
CA PRO A 175 -3.30 16.03 -2.58
C PRO A 175 -2.29 15.20 -3.37
N GLN A 176 -0.99 15.45 -3.16
CA GLN A 176 0.13 14.83 -3.85
C GLN A 176 0.97 13.88 -2.95
N LEU A 177 0.51 13.61 -1.72
CA LEU A 177 1.22 12.73 -0.78
C LEU A 177 0.27 12.07 0.22
N VAL A 178 0.24 10.74 0.20
CA VAL A 178 -0.49 9.84 1.10
C VAL A 178 -1.98 10.22 1.29
N SER A 179 -2.61 10.75 0.23
CA SER A 179 -3.99 11.25 0.28
C SER A 179 -5.04 10.19 0.63
N TRP A 180 -4.70 8.90 0.59
CA TRP A 180 -5.58 7.79 0.98
C TRP A 180 -5.47 7.38 2.44
N ASN A 181 -4.55 7.96 3.23
CA ASN A 181 -4.36 7.68 4.65
C ASN A 181 -5.40 8.33 5.57
N VAL A 182 -6.37 9.05 5.02
CA VAL A 182 -7.48 9.61 5.78
C VAL A 182 -8.33 8.46 6.34
N ALA A 183 -8.51 8.46 7.67
CA ALA A 183 -9.43 7.52 8.31
C ALA A 183 -10.77 7.57 7.59
N MET A 184 -11.28 6.43 7.14
CA MET A 184 -12.66 6.33 6.69
C MET A 184 -13.57 6.44 7.91
N THR A 185 -13.69 7.65 8.48
CA THR A 185 -14.76 7.98 9.41
C THR A 185 -16.03 7.94 8.59
N GLY A 186 -16.81 6.88 8.78
CA GLY A 186 -18.02 6.61 8.01
C GLY A 186 -18.91 7.84 7.89
N ARG A 187 -19.44 8.04 6.69
CA ARG A 187 -20.76 8.64 6.53
C ARG A 187 -21.74 7.49 6.32
#